data_AF-A0A1M5K1N2-F1
#
_entry.id   AF-A0A1M5K1N2-F1
#
_cell.length_a   1.000
_cell.length_b   1.000
_cell.length_c   1.000
_cell.angle_alpha   90.00
_cell.angle_beta   90.00
_cell.angle_gamma   90.00
#
_symmetry.space_group_name_H-M   'P 1'
#
loop_
_entity.id
_entity.type
_entity.pdbx_description
1 polymer ?
#
loop_
_entity_poly.entity_id
_entity_poly.type
_entity_poly.pdbx_seq_one_letter_code
_entity_poly.pdbx_strand_id
1 'polypeptide(L)'
;MNNLTIGALILIAIVILPYLFFSFRKLSRYNMPFFKAFNPSYNLTRYEADELKKSLSPITTEIETKKISGFINHWTAKFENNTLNVEDVKMLNELLATGKEDQVNGILALHPEALNRYNAINKDLNPVITEAEDPLYVKSDSVY
;
A
#
# COMPACT_ATOMS: atom_id res chain seq x y z
N MET A 1 -13.13 13.97 -58.27
CA MET A 1 -13.73 14.11 -56.92
C MET A 1 -15.08 14.78 -57.07
N ASN A 2 -16.13 14.23 -56.47
CA ASN A 2 -17.49 14.79 -56.50
C ASN A 2 -17.63 15.87 -55.40
N ASN A 3 -18.54 16.84 -55.58
CA ASN A 3 -18.84 17.88 -54.58
C ASN A 3 -19.19 17.29 -53.21
N LEU A 4 -19.80 16.10 -53.19
CA LEU A 4 -20.08 15.33 -51.96
C LEU A 4 -18.79 14.94 -51.21
N THR A 5 -17.77 14.45 -51.92
CA THR A 5 -16.47 14.08 -51.33
C THR A 5 -15.69 15.30 -50.83
N ILE A 6 -15.81 16.44 -51.52
CA ILE A 6 -15.17 17.69 -51.10
C ILE A 6 -15.84 18.24 -49.83
N GLY A 7 -17.18 18.25 -49.78
CA GLY A 7 -17.93 18.66 -48.59
C GLY A 7 -17.65 17.80 -47.36
N ALA A 8 -17.55 16.48 -47.54
CA ALA A 8 -17.20 15.55 -46.47
C ALA A 8 -15.78 15.81 -45.91
N LEU A 9 -14.79 16.06 -46.77
CA LEU A 9 -13.42 16.38 -46.35
C LEU A 9 -13.35 17.69 -45.57
N ILE A 10 -14.11 18.71 -45.97
CA ILE A 10 -14.16 20.01 -45.27
C ILE A 10 -14.74 19.84 -43.86
N LEU A 11 -15.84 19.08 -43.71
CA LEU A 11 -16.43 18.80 -42.40
C LEU A 11 -15.47 18.06 -41.46
N ILE A 12 -14.77 17.07 -42.00
CA ILE A 12 -13.73 16.33 -41.25
C ILE A 12 -12.59 17.28 -40.84
N ALA A 13 -12.11 18.13 -41.74
CA ALA A 13 -11.03 19.07 -41.47
C ALA A 13 -11.40 20.08 -40.36
N ILE A 14 -12.65 20.57 -40.33
CA ILE A 14 -13.13 21.49 -39.29
C ILE A 14 -13.10 20.86 -37.90
N VAL A 15 -13.30 19.55 -37.80
CA VAL A 15 -13.25 18.84 -36.50
C VAL A 15 -11.81 18.47 -36.13
N ILE A 16 -11.03 17.99 -37.09
CA ILE A 16 -9.68 17.48 -36.84
C ILE A 16 -8.67 18.60 -36.61
N LEU A 17 -8.69 19.69 -37.38
CA LEU A 17 -7.68 20.75 -37.30
C LEU A 17 -7.63 21.44 -35.93
N PRO A 18 -8.76 21.82 -35.29
CA PRO A 18 -8.73 22.37 -33.94
C PRO A 18 -8.14 21.38 -32.94
N TYR A 19 -8.52 20.11 -33.01
CA TYR A 19 -7.99 19.07 -32.14
C TYR A 19 -6.47 18.90 -32.27
N LEU A 20 -5.97 18.84 -33.50
CA LEU A 20 -4.54 18.75 -33.78
C LEU A 20 -3.81 20.02 -33.30
N PHE A 21 -4.39 21.20 -33.49
CA PHE A 21 -3.82 22.46 -33.01
C PHE A 21 -3.70 22.50 -31.48
N PHE A 22 -4.75 22.09 -30.76
CA PHE A 22 -4.70 22.00 -29.28
C PHE A 22 -3.69 20.96 -28.81
N SER A 23 -3.63 19.79 -29.45
CA SER A 23 -2.67 18.73 -29.11
C SER A 23 -1.23 19.17 -29.40
N PHE A 24 -1.00 19.87 -30.51
CA PHE A 24 0.31 20.43 -30.85
C PHE A 24 0.73 21.52 -29.87
N ARG A 25 -0.21 22.36 -29.42
CA ARG A 25 0.05 23.34 -28.37
C ARG A 25 0.46 22.67 -27.05
N LYS A 26 -0.16 21.53 -26.70
CA LYS A 26 0.26 20.71 -25.53
C LYS A 26 1.70 20.20 -25.69
N LEU A 27 2.04 19.68 -26.87
CA LEU A 27 3.36 19.15 -27.20
C LEU A 27 4.44 20.25 -27.16
N SER A 28 4.23 21.36 -27.87
CA SER A 28 5.24 22.41 -28.05
C SER A 28 5.39 23.33 -26.85
N ARG A 29 4.29 23.72 -26.20
CA ARG A 29 4.34 24.73 -25.12
C ARG A 29 4.67 24.13 -23.75
N TYR A 30 4.20 22.91 -23.49
CA TYR A 30 4.34 22.27 -22.19
C TYR A 30 5.28 21.07 -22.23
N ASN A 31 5.95 20.84 -23.36
CA ASN A 31 6.85 19.71 -23.58
C ASN A 31 6.20 18.35 -23.24
N MET A 32 4.87 18.26 -23.40
CA MET A 32 4.10 17.08 -23.03
C MET A 32 4.41 15.93 -24.01
N PRO A 33 4.66 14.70 -23.54
CA PRO A 33 4.93 13.57 -24.42
C PRO A 33 3.82 13.36 -25.46
N PHE A 34 4.19 12.96 -26.68
CA PHE A 34 3.27 12.83 -27.83
C PHE A 34 1.96 12.10 -27.48
N PHE A 35 2.04 10.88 -26.94
CA PHE A 35 0.84 10.09 -26.62
C PHE A 35 -0.06 10.74 -25.54
N LYS A 36 0.51 11.55 -24.65
CA LYS A 36 -0.23 12.30 -23.62
C LYS A 36 -0.85 13.57 -24.20
N ALA A 37 -0.13 14.27 -25.09
CA ALA A 37 -0.60 15.48 -25.76
C ALA A 37 -1.81 15.21 -26.66
N PHE A 38 -1.82 14.07 -27.35
CA PHE A 38 -2.90 13.61 -28.23
C PHE A 38 -3.93 12.73 -27.50
N ASN A 39 -3.98 12.75 -26.17
CA ASN A 39 -5.05 12.11 -25.41
C ASN A 39 -6.07 13.20 -24.97
N PRO A 40 -7.33 13.12 -25.42
CA PRO A 40 -8.34 14.12 -25.07
C PRO A 40 -8.64 14.16 -23.57
N SER A 41 -8.52 13.02 -22.86
CA SER A 41 -8.74 12.91 -21.41
C SER A 41 -7.53 13.34 -20.57
N TYR A 42 -6.42 13.70 -21.22
CA TYR A 42 -5.19 14.07 -20.55
C TYR A 42 -4.94 15.58 -20.73
N ASN A 43 -5.13 16.33 -19.65
CA ASN A 43 -5.00 17.79 -19.63
C ASN A 43 -3.69 18.22 -18.96
N LEU A 44 -3.45 19.54 -18.95
CA LEU A 44 -2.24 20.11 -18.37
C LEU A 44 -2.10 19.78 -16.87
N THR A 45 -3.19 19.88 -16.10
CA THR A 45 -3.17 19.59 -14.67
C THR A 45 -2.76 18.15 -14.36
N ARG A 46 -3.23 17.18 -15.15
CA ARG A 46 -2.82 15.77 -15.02
C ARG A 46 -1.35 15.57 -15.38
N TYR A 47 -0.85 16.30 -16.37
CA TYR A 47 0.55 16.27 -16.73
C TYR A 47 1.45 16.82 -15.62
N GLU A 48 1.11 17.99 -15.09
CA GLU A 48 1.85 18.62 -13.99
C GLU A 48 1.82 17.74 -12.73
N ALA A 49 0.69 17.11 -12.42
CA ALA A 49 0.58 16.16 -11.32
C ALA A 49 1.46 14.92 -11.52
N ASP A 50 1.55 14.38 -12.74
CA ASP A 50 2.43 13.25 -13.04
C ASP A 50 3.92 13.63 -12.92
N GLU A 51 4.31 14.81 -13.42
CA GLU A 51 5.69 15.30 -13.30
C GLU A 51 6.06 15.58 -11.84
N LEU A 52 5.12 16.16 -11.07
CA LEU A 52 5.29 16.35 -9.63
C LEU A 52 5.39 15.01 -8.88
N LYS A 53 4.52 14.05 -9.19
CA LYS A 53 4.60 12.71 -8.62
C LYS A 53 5.95 12.06 -8.94
N LYS A 54 6.42 12.21 -10.17
CA LYS A 54 7.70 11.66 -10.62
C LYS A 54 8.89 12.32 -9.91
N SER A 55 8.86 13.63 -9.68
CA SER A 55 9.92 14.34 -8.98
C SER A 55 9.92 14.05 -7.48
N LEU A 56 8.75 13.84 -6.88
CA LEU A 56 8.61 13.49 -5.46
C LEU A 56 8.87 12.00 -5.19
N SER A 57 8.66 11.11 -6.17
CA SER A 57 8.78 9.67 -5.98
C SER A 57 10.13 9.24 -5.38
N PRO A 58 11.30 9.74 -5.83
CA PRO A 58 12.57 9.39 -5.19
C PRO A 58 12.61 9.77 -3.71
N ILE A 59 12.09 10.96 -3.36
CA ILE A 59 12.05 11.47 -1.98
C ILE A 59 11.12 10.62 -1.13
N THR A 60 9.91 10.31 -1.62
CA THR A 60 8.95 9.48 -0.88
C THR A 60 9.50 8.07 -0.67
N THR A 61 10.14 7.49 -1.70
CA THR A 61 10.78 6.17 -1.60
C THR A 61 11.92 6.18 -0.60
N GLU A 62 12.76 7.22 -0.57
CA GLU A 62 13.84 7.35 0.41
C GLU A 62 13.29 7.46 1.84
N ILE A 63 12.24 8.27 2.04
CA ILE A 63 11.58 8.42 3.34
C ILE A 63 10.98 7.08 3.81
N GLU A 64 10.28 6.38 2.94
CA GLU A 64 9.72 5.05 3.22
C GLU A 64 10.81 4.03 3.55
N THR A 65 11.87 4.01 2.75
CA THR A 65 13.03 3.13 2.97
C THR A 65 13.70 3.42 4.31
N LYS A 66 13.90 4.69 4.66
CA LYS A 66 14.47 5.09 5.95
C LYS A 66 13.56 4.72 7.12
N LYS A 67 12.23 4.89 6.97
CA LYS A 67 11.25 4.48 7.98
C LYS A 67 11.27 2.97 8.21
N ILE A 68 11.26 2.18 7.13
CA ILE A 68 11.30 0.71 7.20
C ILE A 68 12.64 0.24 7.78
N SER A 69 13.76 0.83 7.34
CA SER A 69 15.09 0.51 7.90
C SER A 69 15.16 0.82 9.40
N GLY A 70 14.63 1.98 9.83
CA GLY A 70 14.55 2.32 11.24
C GLY A 70 13.69 1.34 12.04
N PHE A 71 12.55 0.92 11.49
CA PHE A 71 11.70 -0.11 12.07
C PHE A 71 12.46 -1.44 12.24
N ILE A 72 13.08 -1.94 11.17
CA ILE A 72 13.84 -3.19 11.18
C ILE A 72 14.96 -3.12 12.22
N ASN A 73 15.79 -2.08 12.16
CA ASN A 73 16.93 -1.94 13.08
C ASN A 73 16.49 -1.86 14.55
N HIS A 74 15.40 -1.14 14.84
CA HIS A 74 14.87 -1.05 16.20
C HIS A 74 14.43 -2.41 16.73
N TRP A 75 13.64 -3.15 15.94
CA TRP A 75 13.09 -4.44 16.35
C TRP A 75 14.14 -5.54 16.38
N THR A 76 15.01 -5.61 15.37
CA THR A 76 16.18 -6.50 15.38
C THR A 76 17.03 -6.28 16.62
N ALA A 77 17.33 -5.02 17.00
CA ALA A 77 18.10 -4.75 18.21
C ALA A 77 17.37 -5.22 19.48
N LYS A 78 16.03 -5.09 19.56
CA LYS A 78 15.27 -5.63 20.70
C LYS A 78 15.27 -7.15 20.74
N PHE A 79 15.16 -7.79 19.58
CA PHE A 79 15.11 -9.23 19.45
C PHE A 79 16.46 -9.89 19.78
N GLU A 80 17.56 -9.36 19.23
CA GLU A 80 18.92 -9.87 19.47
C GLU A 80 19.39 -9.66 20.91
N ASN A 81 19.02 -8.53 21.53
CA ASN A 81 19.33 -8.27 22.94
C ASN A 81 18.32 -8.89 23.90
N ASN A 82 17.29 -9.55 23.37
CA ASN A 82 16.28 -10.23 24.14
C ASN A 82 15.54 -9.31 25.15
N THR A 83 15.19 -8.10 24.71
CA THR A 83 14.55 -7.06 25.53
C THR A 83 13.07 -6.84 25.21
N LEU A 84 12.45 -7.79 24.50
CA LEU A 84 11.03 -7.75 24.16
C LEU A 84 10.16 -7.79 25.43
N ASN A 85 9.25 -6.82 25.58
CA ASN A 85 8.35 -6.73 26.74
C ASN A 85 6.86 -6.66 26.33
N VAL A 86 5.98 -6.57 27.33
CA VAL A 86 4.51 -6.51 27.15
C VAL A 86 4.05 -5.34 26.30
N GLU A 87 4.57 -4.14 26.54
CA GLU A 87 4.18 -2.94 25.80
C GLU A 87 4.63 -3.01 24.34
N ASP A 88 5.77 -3.63 24.09
CA ASP A 88 6.27 -3.88 22.73
C ASP A 88 5.33 -4.83 21.96
N VAL A 89 4.83 -5.88 22.61
CA VAL A 89 3.87 -6.80 22.00
C VAL A 89 2.54 -6.11 21.71
N LYS A 90 2.06 -5.23 22.60
CA LYS A 90 0.87 -4.40 22.33
C LYS A 90 1.10 -3.49 21.12
N MET A 91 2.27 -2.85 21.03
CA MET A 91 2.61 -2.01 19.89
C MET A 91 2.66 -2.80 18.57
N LEU A 92 3.25 -4.00 18.58
CA LEU A 92 3.26 -4.88 17.41
C LEU A 92 1.84 -5.33 17.03
N ASN A 93 1.00 -5.67 18.00
CA ASN A 93 -0.42 -6.01 17.77
C ASN A 93 -1.21 -4.84 17.18
N GLU A 94 -0.96 -3.60 17.62
CA GLU A 94 -1.58 -2.40 17.04
C GLU A 94 -1.12 -2.18 15.59
N LEU A 95 0.16 -2.43 15.30
CA LEU A 95 0.68 -2.37 13.93
C LEU A 95 0.04 -3.44 13.04
N LEU A 96 -0.21 -4.64 13.56
CA LEU A 96 -1.01 -5.66 12.85
C LEU A 96 -2.43 -5.16 12.58
N ALA A 97 -3.12 -4.64 13.61
CA ALA A 97 -4.50 -4.14 13.49
C ALA A 97 -4.64 -2.94 12.52
N THR A 98 -3.59 -2.15 12.35
CA THR A 98 -3.54 -1.01 11.40
C THR A 98 -3.12 -1.42 9.99
N GLY A 99 -2.99 -2.71 9.70
CA GLY A 99 -2.73 -3.25 8.36
C GLY A 99 -1.25 -3.34 7.97
N LYS A 100 -0.32 -3.34 8.94
CA LYS A 100 1.13 -3.54 8.69
C LYS A 100 1.59 -4.98 8.92
N GLU A 101 0.73 -5.92 8.57
CA GLU A 101 0.95 -7.36 8.77
C GLU A 101 2.27 -7.85 8.17
N ASP A 102 2.56 -7.50 6.91
CA ASP A 102 3.79 -7.93 6.23
C ASP A 102 5.06 -7.44 6.93
N GLN A 103 5.05 -6.23 7.50
CA GLN A 103 6.21 -5.66 8.18
C GLN A 103 6.48 -6.39 9.51
N VAL A 104 5.43 -6.60 10.30
CA VAL A 104 5.52 -7.26 11.61
C VAL A 104 5.82 -8.75 11.44
N ASN A 105 5.08 -9.44 10.56
CA ASN A 105 5.29 -10.86 10.30
C ASN A 105 6.65 -11.11 9.65
N GLY A 106 7.08 -10.23 8.74
CA GLY A 106 8.39 -10.30 8.13
C GLY A 106 9.52 -10.22 9.16
N ILE A 107 9.48 -9.24 10.07
CA ILE A 107 10.54 -9.11 11.08
C ILE A 107 10.49 -10.24 12.11
N LEU A 108 9.31 -10.71 12.53
CA LEU A 108 9.20 -11.85 13.45
C LEU A 108 9.68 -13.16 12.80
N ALA A 109 9.42 -13.37 11.51
CA ALA A 109 9.88 -14.55 10.78
C ALA A 109 11.41 -14.64 10.68
N LEU A 110 12.11 -13.49 10.66
CA LEU A 110 13.57 -13.42 10.65
C LEU A 110 14.18 -13.73 12.03
N HIS A 111 13.39 -13.68 13.11
CA HIS A 111 13.86 -13.87 14.48
C HIS A 111 13.00 -14.91 15.23
N PRO A 112 13.22 -16.23 15.03
CA PRO A 112 12.38 -17.30 15.59
C PRO A 112 12.23 -17.28 17.12
N GLU A 113 13.29 -16.91 17.84
CA GLU A 113 13.25 -16.79 19.30
C GLU A 113 12.36 -15.63 19.77
N ALA A 114 12.39 -14.51 19.04
CA ALA A 114 11.53 -13.38 19.30
C ALA A 114 10.06 -13.69 18.97
N LEU A 115 9.80 -14.46 17.91
CA LEU A 115 8.46 -14.96 17.59
C LEU A 115 7.90 -15.81 18.73
N ASN A 116 8.70 -16.72 19.31
CA ASN A 116 8.25 -17.54 20.44
C ASN A 116 7.90 -16.68 21.67
N ARG A 117 8.72 -15.67 21.97
CA ARG A 117 8.46 -14.73 23.09
C ARG A 117 7.25 -13.85 22.84
N TYR A 118 7.12 -13.34 21.62
CA TYR A 118 5.95 -12.61 21.17
C TYR A 118 4.69 -13.43 21.38
N ASN A 119 4.67 -14.69 20.92
CA ASN A 119 3.53 -15.59 21.09
C ASN A 119 3.21 -15.90 22.55
N ALA A 120 4.24 -16.10 23.38
CA ALA A 120 4.06 -16.33 24.82
C ALA A 120 3.41 -15.12 25.51
N ILE A 121 3.98 -13.93 25.32
CA ILE A 121 3.46 -12.69 25.89
C ILE A 121 2.06 -12.36 25.32
N ASN A 122 1.84 -12.59 24.03
CA ASN A 122 0.55 -12.33 23.40
C ASN A 122 -0.55 -13.27 23.93
N LYS A 123 -0.21 -14.53 24.22
CA LYS A 123 -1.12 -15.49 24.87
C LYS A 123 -1.48 -15.05 26.29
N ASP A 124 -0.54 -14.45 27.02
CA ASP A 124 -0.80 -13.91 28.36
C ASP A 124 -1.69 -12.65 28.31
N LEU A 125 -1.58 -11.84 27.25
CA LEU A 125 -2.37 -10.63 27.04
C LEU A 125 -3.79 -10.89 26.54
N ASN A 126 -3.91 -11.86 25.63
CA ASN A 126 -5.17 -12.35 25.11
C ASN A 126 -5.21 -13.84 25.41
N PRO A 127 -5.51 -14.24 26.66
CA PRO A 127 -5.83 -15.62 26.92
C PRO A 127 -7.06 -15.90 26.08
N VAL A 128 -6.86 -16.59 24.95
CA VAL A 128 -7.96 -17.27 24.28
C VAL A 128 -8.66 -18.01 25.40
N ILE A 129 -9.93 -17.71 25.63
CA ILE A 129 -10.78 -18.52 26.48
C ILE A 129 -10.81 -19.89 25.77
N THR A 130 -9.82 -20.73 26.03
CA THR A 130 -9.92 -22.16 25.80
C THR A 130 -10.80 -22.70 26.89
N GLU A 131 -12.09 -22.38 26.81
CA GLU A 131 -13.16 -23.22 27.36
C GLU A 131 -13.22 -24.48 26.50
N ALA A 132 -12.22 -25.34 26.71
CA ALA A 132 -12.22 -26.73 26.29
C ALA A 132 -11.38 -27.55 27.29
N GLU A 133 -11.55 -27.28 28.58
CA GLU A 133 -11.31 -28.28 29.62
C GLU A 133 -12.67 -28.82 30.06
N ASP A 134 -13.07 -29.88 29.35
CA ASP A 134 -13.79 -31.06 29.85
C ASP A 134 -14.77 -30.84 31.02
N PRO A 135 -16.10 -30.81 30.81
CA PRO A 135 -17.01 -30.98 31.93
C PRO A 135 -16.87 -32.43 32.40
N LEU A 136 -16.09 -32.62 33.47
CA LEU A 136 -16.10 -33.80 34.33
C LEU A 136 -17.54 -34.31 34.45
N TYR A 137 -17.83 -35.39 33.74
CA TYR A 137 -19.10 -36.08 33.79
C TYR A 137 -19.20 -36.72 35.17
N VAL A 138 -19.70 -35.96 36.15
CA VAL A 138 -20.07 -36.52 37.46
C VAL A 138 -21.28 -37.40 37.21
N LYS A 139 -21.03 -38.69 37.10
CA LYS A 139 -22.05 -39.73 37.10
C LYS A 139 -22.83 -39.61 38.42
N SER A 140 -24.04 -39.05 38.37
CA SER A 140 -24.92 -39.03 39.53
C SER A 140 -25.50 -40.44 39.72
N ASP A 141 -24.90 -41.22 40.61
CA ASP A 141 -25.56 -42.39 41.17
C ASP A 141 -26.73 -41.89 42.04
N SER A 142 -27.93 -41.88 41.45
CA SER A 142 -29.17 -41.71 42.21
C SER A 142 -29.54 -43.05 42.84
N VAL A 143 -29.08 -43.23 44.08
CA VAL A 143 -29.71 -44.12 45.04
C VAL A 143 -30.70 -43.27 45.83
N TYR A 144 -31.98 -43.56 45.67
CA TYR A 144 -33.08 -43.63 46.66
C TYR A 144 -34.43 -43.36 45.98
#